data_AF-A0A2E8YV68-F1
#
_entry.id   AF-A0A2E8YV68-F1
#
_cell.length_a   1.000
_cell.length_b   1.000
_cell.length_c   1.000
_cell.angle_alpha   90.00
_cell.angle_beta   90.00
_cell.angle_gamma   90.00
#
_symmetry.space_group_name_H-M   'P 1'
#
loop_
_entity.id
_entity.type
_entity.pdbx_description
1 polymer ?
#
loop_
_entity_poly.entity_id
_entity_poly.type
_entity_poly.pdbx_seq_one_letter_code
_entity_poly.pdbx_strand_id
1 'polypeptide(L)'
;MRVVLLGDSHLARVRRESGRLGRDVSDVVNAAVGGARCDQVADQAARAGVGPADVVVLSIGTNDAAPWKQVPLTIFRATLRGLLVEVPARAWVLVSAPGVDADRLSGEGDRTEEVVARYRDAAAEVLGGAGAVVIDSPALLAPLGPAETFLDDGLHLTPAAYDVLLPAVADAVAATV
;
A
#
# COMPACT_ATOMS: atom_id res chain seq x y z
N MET A 1 13.62 -13.63 7.84
CA MET A 1 12.68 -13.63 6.69
C MET A 1 12.91 -12.37 5.86
N ARG A 2 12.76 -12.43 4.53
CA ARG A 2 12.88 -11.24 3.66
C ARG A 2 11.50 -10.65 3.39
N VAL A 3 11.39 -9.34 3.53
CA VAL A 3 10.17 -8.57 3.26
C VAL A 3 10.40 -7.69 2.04
N VAL A 4 9.46 -7.69 1.11
CA VAL A 4 9.52 -6.82 -0.09
C VAL A 4 8.35 -5.85 -0.07
N LEU A 5 8.65 -4.55 -0.06
CA LEU A 5 7.64 -3.50 -0.13
C LEU A 5 7.40 -3.16 -1.59
N LEU A 6 6.16 -3.31 -2.05
CA LEU A 6 5.70 -3.01 -3.40
C LEU A 6 4.56 -2.00 -3.35
N GLY A 7 4.42 -1.17 -4.37
CA GLY A 7 3.31 -0.23 -4.45
C GLY A 7 3.75 1.17 -4.83
N ASP A 8 3.08 2.16 -4.25
CA ASP A 8 3.25 3.55 -4.63
C ASP A 8 4.04 4.40 -3.61
N SER A 9 3.81 5.72 -3.62
CA SER A 9 4.45 6.70 -2.75
C SER A 9 4.25 6.44 -1.26
N HIS A 10 3.18 5.77 -0.85
CA HIS A 10 2.93 5.47 0.58
C HIS A 10 3.93 4.47 1.14
N LEU A 11 4.46 3.54 0.34
CA LEU A 11 5.55 2.65 0.75
C LEU A 11 6.92 3.12 0.27
N ALA A 12 7.01 3.80 -0.87
CA ALA A 12 8.30 4.28 -1.42
C ALA A 12 9.02 5.28 -0.49
N ARG A 13 8.28 5.90 0.44
CA ARG A 13 8.79 6.82 1.46
C ARG A 13 9.35 6.12 2.71
N VAL A 14 9.05 4.84 2.92
CA VAL A 14 9.57 4.00 4.03
C VAL A 14 11.01 3.56 3.71
N ARG A 15 11.93 4.54 3.59
CA ARG A 15 13.32 4.27 3.21
C ARG A 15 14.22 4.09 4.42
N ARG A 16 14.20 5.05 5.34
CA ARG A 16 15.07 5.05 6.52
C ARG A 16 14.46 4.28 7.68
N GLU A 17 13.16 4.04 7.63
CA GLU A 17 12.38 3.37 8.67
C GLU A 17 12.25 1.85 8.44
N SER A 18 12.88 1.28 7.41
CA SER A 18 12.75 -0.16 7.08
C SER A 18 13.16 -1.08 8.23
N GLY A 19 14.11 -0.67 9.08
CA GLY A 19 14.49 -1.39 10.29
C GLY A 19 13.39 -1.52 11.35
N ARG A 20 12.24 -0.86 11.19
CA ARG A 20 11.08 -0.94 12.10
C ARG A 20 10.14 -2.09 11.78
N LEU A 21 10.35 -2.84 10.70
CA LEU A 21 9.46 -3.93 10.28
C LEU A 21 9.61 -5.23 11.11
N GLY A 22 10.39 -5.20 12.20
CA GLY A 22 10.46 -6.27 13.19
C GLY A 22 11.82 -6.95 13.27
N ARG A 23 12.05 -7.65 14.39
CA ARG A 23 13.35 -8.32 14.68
C ARG A 23 13.58 -9.59 13.86
N ASP A 24 12.50 -10.25 13.42
CA ASP A 24 12.56 -11.49 12.64
C ASP A 24 12.72 -11.26 11.12
N VAL A 25 12.71 -9.98 10.73
CA VAL A 25 12.98 -9.55 9.36
C VAL A 25 14.49 -9.41 9.18
N SER A 26 15.05 -10.29 8.36
CA SER A 26 16.48 -10.36 8.08
C SER A 26 16.90 -9.40 6.96
N ASP A 27 15.95 -9.01 6.10
CA ASP A 27 16.18 -8.10 4.99
C ASP A 27 14.85 -7.42 4.58
N VAL A 28 14.92 -6.14 4.22
CA VAL A 28 13.80 -5.36 3.70
C VAL A 28 14.20 -4.73 2.39
N VAL A 29 13.53 -5.13 1.31
CA VAL A 29 13.71 -4.54 -0.01
C VAL A 29 12.53 -3.64 -0.33
N ASN A 30 12.76 -2.33 -0.30
CA ASN A 30 11.75 -1.37 -0.73
C ASN A 30 11.85 -1.15 -2.24
N ALA A 31 10.93 -1.77 -2.99
CA ALA A 31 10.81 -1.64 -4.44
C ALA A 31 9.57 -0.82 -4.87
N ALA A 32 8.85 -0.23 -3.91
CA ALA A 32 7.73 0.67 -4.18
C ALA A 32 8.21 1.94 -4.90
N VAL A 33 7.39 2.43 -5.82
CA VAL A 33 7.73 3.56 -6.70
C VAL A 33 6.67 4.64 -6.58
N GLY A 34 7.08 5.86 -6.24
CA GLY A 34 6.18 7.00 -6.16
C GLY A 34 5.36 7.19 -7.45
N GLY A 35 4.03 7.32 -7.29
CA GLY A 35 3.11 7.52 -8.41
C GLY A 35 2.68 6.25 -9.17
N ALA A 36 3.18 5.08 -8.77
CA ALA A 36 2.86 3.81 -9.41
C ALA A 36 1.37 3.45 -9.36
N ARG A 37 0.91 2.70 -10.35
CA ARG A 37 -0.43 2.09 -10.44
C ARG A 37 -0.34 0.57 -10.38
N CYS A 38 -1.48 -0.11 -10.28
CA CYS A 38 -1.55 -1.58 -10.17
C CYS A 38 -0.83 -2.31 -11.31
N ASP A 39 -0.85 -1.78 -12.53
CA ASP A 39 -0.25 -2.36 -13.73
C ASP A 39 1.29 -2.39 -13.70
N GLN A 40 1.90 -1.72 -12.74
CA GLN A 40 3.36 -1.62 -12.60
C GLN A 40 3.91 -2.48 -11.45
N VAL A 41 3.05 -3.09 -10.63
CA VAL A 41 3.47 -3.80 -9.41
C VAL A 41 4.19 -5.10 -9.74
N ALA A 42 3.78 -5.82 -10.79
CA ALA A 42 4.47 -7.03 -11.24
C ALA A 42 5.92 -6.73 -11.67
N ASP A 43 6.14 -5.62 -12.37
CA ASP A 43 7.50 -5.16 -12.74
C ASP A 43 8.35 -4.82 -11.50
N GLN A 44 7.75 -4.21 -10.48
CA GLN A 44 8.44 -3.97 -9.21
C GLN A 44 8.85 -5.28 -8.54
N ALA A 45 7.95 -6.26 -8.47
CA ALA A 45 8.22 -7.59 -7.92
C ALA A 45 9.35 -8.31 -8.68
N ALA A 46 9.30 -8.28 -10.02
CA ALA A 46 10.31 -8.90 -10.87
C ALA A 46 11.69 -8.26 -10.67
N ARG A 47 11.77 -6.92 -10.65
CA ARG A 47 13.03 -6.19 -10.41
C ARG A 47 13.58 -6.41 -9.01
N ALA A 48 12.71 -6.54 -8.02
CA ALA A 48 13.10 -6.88 -6.66
C ALA A 48 13.51 -8.35 -6.51
N GLY A 49 13.21 -9.21 -7.50
CA GLY A 49 13.44 -10.65 -7.41
C GLY A 49 12.62 -11.27 -6.27
N VAL A 50 11.31 -10.98 -6.21
CA VAL A 50 10.40 -11.62 -5.25
C VAL A 50 10.36 -13.12 -5.50
N GLY A 51 10.57 -13.91 -4.44
CA GLY A 51 10.57 -15.37 -4.48
C GLY A 51 9.65 -16.02 -3.44
N PRO A 52 9.49 -17.36 -3.51
CA PRO A 52 8.51 -18.14 -2.73
C PRO A 52 8.74 -18.17 -1.21
N ALA A 53 9.84 -17.58 -0.73
CA ALA A 53 10.13 -17.43 0.69
C ALA A 53 9.88 -16.00 1.20
N ASP A 54 9.57 -15.05 0.31
CA ASP A 54 9.40 -13.64 0.65
C ASP A 54 7.97 -13.35 1.12
N VAL A 55 7.86 -12.39 2.03
CA VAL A 55 6.58 -11.75 2.38
C VAL A 55 6.48 -10.43 1.64
N VAL A 56 5.39 -10.24 0.91
CA VAL A 56 5.13 -9.00 0.17
C VAL A 56 4.21 -8.11 0.99
N VAL A 57 4.63 -6.86 1.20
CA VAL A 57 3.75 -5.79 1.69
C VAL A 57 3.39 -4.90 0.51
N LEU A 58 2.10 -4.80 0.21
CA LEU A 58 1.58 -4.06 -0.93
C LEU A 58 0.75 -2.86 -0.46
N SER A 59 0.97 -1.68 -1.05
CA SER A 59 0.08 -0.52 -0.92
C SER A 59 -0.15 0.12 -2.28
N ILE A 60 -1.37 0.03 -2.79
CA ILE A 60 -1.74 0.49 -4.14
C ILE A 60 -3.22 0.89 -4.20
N GLY A 61 -3.61 1.66 -5.21
CA GLY A 61 -4.99 2.14 -5.39
C GLY A 61 -5.14 3.65 -5.31
N THR A 62 -4.29 4.34 -4.54
CA THR A 62 -4.32 5.81 -4.44
C THR A 62 -4.09 6.46 -5.79
N ASN A 63 -3.10 5.99 -6.55
CA ASN A 63 -2.80 6.53 -7.88
C ASN A 63 -3.72 6.00 -8.97
N ASP A 64 -4.30 4.82 -8.80
CA ASP A 64 -5.32 4.25 -9.68
C ASP A 64 -6.64 5.02 -9.60
N ALA A 65 -6.91 5.66 -8.46
CA ALA A 65 -8.04 6.56 -8.22
C ALA A 65 -7.88 7.97 -8.83
N ALA A 66 -6.69 8.30 -9.35
CA ALA A 66 -6.40 9.64 -9.86
C ALA A 66 -7.17 9.94 -11.15
N PRO A 67 -7.98 11.02 -11.23
CA PRO A 67 -8.88 11.24 -12.37
C PRO A 67 -8.19 11.32 -13.74
N TRP A 68 -6.97 11.86 -13.81
CA TRP A 68 -6.19 11.97 -15.06
C TRP A 68 -5.57 10.65 -15.54
N LYS A 69 -5.59 9.59 -14.74
CA LYS A 69 -5.01 8.27 -15.08
C LYS A 69 -5.83 7.11 -14.52
N GLN A 70 -7.12 7.36 -14.30
CA GLN A 70 -7.99 6.48 -13.51
C GLN A 70 -8.10 5.10 -14.16
N VAL A 71 -7.81 4.05 -13.39
CA VAL A 71 -7.90 2.67 -13.87
C VAL A 71 -9.31 2.15 -13.62
N PRO A 72 -10.07 1.64 -14.61
CA PRO A 72 -11.39 1.08 -14.35
C PRO A 72 -11.33 0.01 -13.25
N LEU A 73 -12.26 0.04 -12.29
CA LEU A 73 -12.25 -0.87 -11.12
C LEU A 73 -12.27 -2.36 -11.50
N THR A 74 -12.86 -2.71 -12.63
CA THR A 74 -12.84 -4.08 -13.17
C THR A 74 -11.43 -4.50 -13.61
N ILE A 75 -10.71 -3.59 -14.27
CA ILE A 75 -9.31 -3.78 -14.67
C ILE A 75 -8.42 -3.83 -13.43
N PHE A 76 -8.59 -2.90 -12.48
CA PHE A 76 -7.83 -2.89 -11.23
C PHE A 76 -7.94 -4.24 -10.49
N ARG A 77 -9.16 -4.77 -10.30
CA ARG A 77 -9.37 -6.09 -9.69
C ARG A 77 -8.73 -7.22 -10.48
N ALA A 78 -8.86 -7.21 -11.81
CA ALA A 78 -8.26 -8.23 -12.67
C ALA A 78 -6.74 -8.22 -12.58
N THR A 79 -6.12 -7.02 -12.58
CA THR A 79 -4.69 -6.84 -12.41
C THR A 79 -4.21 -7.37 -11.05
N LEU A 80 -4.91 -7.05 -9.96
CA LEU A 80 -4.55 -7.56 -8.63
C LEU A 80 -4.67 -9.09 -8.53
N ARG A 81 -5.69 -9.69 -9.17
CA ARG A 81 -5.80 -11.15 -9.25
C ARG A 81 -4.67 -11.77 -10.05
N GLY A 82 -4.30 -11.17 -11.18
CA GLY A 82 -3.15 -11.61 -11.98
C GLY A 82 -1.84 -11.52 -11.19
N LEU A 83 -1.64 -10.42 -10.46
CA LEU A 83 -0.46 -10.22 -9.61
C LEU A 83 -0.27 -11.34 -8.59
N LEU A 84 -1.35 -11.76 -7.91
CA LEU A 84 -1.32 -12.85 -6.93
C LEU A 84 -0.96 -14.22 -7.54
N VAL A 85 -1.19 -14.40 -8.85
CA VAL A 85 -0.81 -15.62 -9.59
C VAL A 85 0.63 -15.54 -10.09
N GLU A 86 1.05 -14.36 -10.58
CA GLU A 86 2.34 -14.15 -11.22
C GLU A 86 3.50 -14.00 -10.24
N VAL A 87 3.25 -13.40 -9.07
CA VAL A 87 4.29 -13.10 -8.08
C VAL A 87 4.32 -14.20 -7.02
N PRO A 88 5.38 -15.03 -6.98
CA PRO A 88 5.43 -16.20 -6.13
C PRO A 88 5.83 -15.81 -4.71
N ALA A 89 5.01 -15.07 -3.98
CA ALA A 89 5.28 -14.72 -2.58
C ALA A 89 4.75 -15.81 -1.63
N ARG A 90 5.42 -16.02 -0.49
CA ARG A 90 4.94 -16.90 0.58
C ARG A 90 3.61 -16.39 1.15
N ALA A 91 3.55 -15.09 1.39
CA ALA A 91 2.41 -14.41 2.00
C ALA A 91 2.32 -12.96 1.54
N TRP A 92 1.12 -12.40 1.70
CA TRP A 92 0.79 -11.04 1.32
C TRP A 92 0.24 -10.27 2.52
N VAL A 93 0.67 -9.02 2.65
CA VAL A 93 0.09 -8.02 3.54
C VAL A 93 -0.37 -6.85 2.69
N LEU A 94 -1.63 -6.47 2.80
CA LEU A 94 -2.16 -5.26 2.18
C LEU A 94 -2.15 -4.13 3.20
N VAL A 95 -1.43 -3.05 2.89
CA VAL A 95 -1.62 -1.74 3.50
C VAL A 95 -2.62 -0.99 2.64
N SER A 96 -3.87 -0.94 3.10
CA SER A 96 -4.97 -0.35 2.33
C SER A 96 -4.72 1.14 2.09
N ALA A 97 -5.26 1.70 1.01
CA ALA A 97 -5.02 3.11 0.70
C ALA A 97 -5.52 4.00 1.87
N PRO A 98 -4.69 4.89 2.43
CA PRO A 98 -5.01 5.63 3.66
C PRO A 98 -6.12 6.67 3.49
N GLY A 99 -6.52 6.94 2.26
CA GLY A 99 -7.46 8.01 1.93
C GLY A 99 -6.75 9.29 1.48
N VAL A 100 -7.50 10.39 1.45
CA VAL A 100 -7.02 11.74 1.14
C VAL A 100 -7.67 12.79 2.04
N ASP A 101 -6.97 13.90 2.27
CA ASP A 101 -7.55 15.12 2.85
C ASP A 101 -8.00 16.06 1.73
N ALA A 102 -9.30 16.02 1.43
CA ALA A 102 -9.89 16.77 0.33
C ALA A 102 -9.74 18.29 0.46
N ASP A 103 -9.63 18.83 1.69
CA ASP A 103 -9.49 20.26 1.93
C ASP A 103 -8.09 20.78 1.56
N ARG A 104 -7.12 19.87 1.42
CA ARG A 104 -5.71 20.16 1.09
C ARG A 104 -5.32 19.77 -0.33
N LEU A 105 -6.19 19.06 -1.05
CA LEU A 105 -5.95 18.75 -2.46
C LEU A 105 -6.05 20.03 -3.28
N SER A 106 -5.01 20.29 -4.08
CA SER A 106 -4.81 21.57 -4.77
C SER A 106 -5.42 21.63 -6.18
N GLY A 107 -5.91 20.50 -6.72
CA GLY A 107 -6.48 20.42 -8.06
C GLY A 107 -8.01 20.39 -8.06
N GLU A 108 -8.65 21.28 -8.83
CA GLU A 108 -10.05 21.07 -9.20
C GLU A 108 -10.19 19.71 -9.90
N GLY A 109 -11.03 18.84 -9.36
CA GLY A 109 -11.21 17.49 -9.88
C GLY A 109 -10.04 16.53 -9.58
N ASP A 110 -9.31 16.73 -8.48
CA ASP A 110 -8.43 15.69 -7.92
C ASP A 110 -9.27 14.53 -7.33
N ARG A 111 -8.58 13.56 -6.73
CA ARG A 111 -9.17 12.41 -6.05
C ARG A 111 -10.13 12.88 -4.95
N THR A 112 -11.18 12.11 -4.74
CA THR A 112 -12.03 12.24 -3.55
C THR A 112 -11.82 11.02 -2.65
N GLU A 113 -12.09 11.17 -1.36
CA GLU A 113 -12.09 10.04 -0.44
C GLU A 113 -13.05 8.94 -0.92
N GLU A 114 -14.21 9.30 -1.47
CA GLU A 114 -15.16 8.34 -2.03
C GLU A 114 -14.54 7.50 -3.15
N VAL A 115 -13.80 8.12 -4.08
CA VAL A 115 -13.16 7.38 -5.17
C VAL A 115 -12.04 6.51 -4.62
N VAL A 116 -11.17 7.04 -3.75
CA VAL A 116 -10.07 6.26 -3.14
C VAL A 116 -10.60 5.07 -2.34
N ALA A 117 -11.71 5.25 -1.60
CA ALA A 117 -12.39 4.20 -0.87
C ALA A 117 -12.80 3.02 -1.77
N ARG A 118 -13.31 3.28 -2.98
CA ARG A 118 -13.68 2.20 -3.90
C ARG A 118 -12.49 1.35 -4.34
N TYR A 119 -11.29 1.93 -4.48
CA TYR A 119 -10.08 1.17 -4.80
C TYR A 119 -9.54 0.44 -3.57
N ARG A 120 -9.60 1.08 -2.39
CA ARG A 120 -9.29 0.45 -1.10
C ARG A 120 -10.12 -0.81 -0.91
N ASP A 121 -11.43 -0.71 -1.05
CA ASP A 121 -12.37 -1.82 -0.87
C ASP A 121 -12.11 -2.92 -1.91
N ALA A 122 -11.87 -2.55 -3.17
CA ALA A 122 -11.55 -3.51 -4.23
C ALA A 122 -10.22 -4.25 -3.97
N ALA A 123 -9.20 -3.57 -3.46
CA ALA A 123 -7.94 -4.20 -3.10
C ALA A 123 -8.11 -5.15 -1.91
N ALA A 124 -8.81 -4.71 -0.87
CA ALA A 124 -9.11 -5.52 0.31
C ALA A 124 -9.93 -6.76 -0.04
N GLU A 125 -10.95 -6.63 -0.89
CA GLU A 125 -11.76 -7.73 -1.42
C GLU A 125 -10.88 -8.78 -2.12
N VAL A 126 -10.03 -8.35 -3.05
CA VAL A 126 -9.22 -9.27 -3.87
C VAL A 126 -8.10 -9.93 -3.06
N LEU A 127 -7.32 -9.15 -2.31
CA LEU A 127 -6.16 -9.66 -1.57
C LEU A 127 -6.60 -10.39 -0.30
N GLY A 128 -7.56 -9.86 0.44
CA GLY A 128 -8.14 -10.53 1.61
C GLY A 128 -8.82 -11.83 1.23
N GLY A 129 -9.55 -11.87 0.11
CA GLY A 129 -10.14 -13.10 -0.43
C GLY A 129 -9.10 -14.17 -0.83
N ALA A 130 -7.85 -13.77 -1.09
CA ALA A 130 -6.72 -14.66 -1.35
C ALA A 130 -5.89 -15.00 -0.10
N GLY A 131 -6.35 -14.59 1.10
CA GLY A 131 -5.69 -14.88 2.37
C GLY A 131 -4.62 -13.88 2.79
N ALA A 132 -4.52 -12.71 2.15
CA ALA A 132 -3.64 -11.64 2.62
C ALA A 132 -4.11 -11.08 3.98
N VAL A 133 -3.15 -10.69 4.83
CA VAL A 133 -3.45 -9.89 6.02
C VAL A 133 -3.75 -8.46 5.57
N VAL A 134 -4.93 -7.93 5.89
CA VAL A 134 -5.34 -6.59 5.48
C VAL A 134 -5.24 -5.62 6.66
N ILE A 135 -4.44 -4.57 6.49
CA ILE A 135 -4.37 -3.43 7.40
C ILE A 135 -5.32 -2.36 6.87
N ASP A 136 -6.35 -2.04 7.64
CA ASP A 136 -7.25 -0.93 7.38
C ASP A 136 -6.59 0.40 7.79
N SER A 137 -5.82 0.99 6.88
CA SER A 137 -5.07 2.22 7.15
C SER A 137 -5.95 3.41 7.54
N PRO A 138 -7.11 3.67 6.91
CA PRO A 138 -8.03 4.71 7.38
C PRO A 138 -8.46 4.53 8.84
N ALA A 139 -8.89 3.33 9.24
CA ALA A 139 -9.31 3.07 10.61
C ALA A 139 -8.15 3.22 11.60
N LEU A 140 -6.96 2.74 11.20
CA LEU A 140 -5.74 2.84 12.00
C LEU A 140 -5.29 4.30 12.22
N LEU A 141 -5.43 5.14 11.20
CA LEU A 141 -4.96 6.53 11.22
C LEU A 141 -6.03 7.52 11.70
N ALA A 142 -7.30 7.13 11.73
CA ALA A 142 -8.41 7.98 12.16
C ALA A 142 -8.18 8.75 13.49
N PRO A 143 -7.55 8.18 14.53
CA PRO A 143 -7.29 8.90 15.79
C PRO A 143 -6.37 10.12 15.66
N LEU A 144 -5.50 10.18 14.63
CA LEU A 144 -4.62 11.33 14.39
C LEU A 144 -5.38 12.53 13.77
N GLY A 145 -6.50 12.26 13.11
CA GLY A 145 -7.21 13.25 12.29
C GLY A 145 -6.42 13.68 11.04
N PRO A 146 -7.05 14.41 10.11
CA PRO A 146 -6.45 14.71 8.80
C PRO A 146 -5.15 15.50 8.89
N ALA A 147 -5.08 16.47 9.82
CA ALA A 147 -3.94 17.39 9.94
C ALA A 147 -2.64 16.70 10.36
N GLU A 148 -2.73 15.68 11.20
CA GLU A 148 -1.57 14.86 11.60
C GLU A 148 -1.40 13.63 10.71
N THR A 149 -2.42 13.23 9.94
CA THR A 149 -2.33 12.09 9.02
C THR A 149 -1.60 12.46 7.72
N PHE A 150 -1.97 13.58 7.09
CA PHE A 150 -1.50 13.98 5.77
C PHE A 150 -0.58 15.20 5.82
N LEU A 151 0.40 15.24 4.91
CA LEU A 151 1.17 16.44 4.60
C LEU A 151 0.25 17.52 3.99
N ASP A 152 0.82 18.70 3.76
CA ASP A 152 0.09 19.85 3.20
C ASP A 152 -0.47 19.59 1.79
N ASP A 153 -0.04 18.52 1.12
CA ASP A 153 -0.58 18.09 -0.17
C ASP A 153 -1.85 17.22 -0.08
N GLY A 154 -2.30 16.91 1.14
CA GLY A 154 -3.52 16.11 1.39
C GLY A 154 -3.45 14.66 0.93
N LEU A 155 -2.28 14.17 0.52
CA LEU A 155 -2.11 12.86 -0.13
C LEU A 155 -1.08 11.99 0.60
N HIS A 156 0.07 12.57 0.91
CA HIS A 156 1.18 11.84 1.51
C HIS A 156 1.08 11.83 3.02
N LEU A 157 1.47 10.72 3.63
CA LEU A 157 1.45 10.57 5.08
C LEU A 157 2.57 11.39 5.75
N THR A 158 2.27 11.92 6.94
CA THR A 158 3.27 12.55 7.82
C THR A 158 4.15 11.49 8.50
N PRO A 159 5.29 11.88 9.12
CA PRO A 159 6.05 10.99 9.99
C PRO A 159 5.22 10.39 11.14
N ALA A 160 4.31 11.16 11.74
CA ALA A 160 3.46 10.68 12.83
C ALA A 160 2.49 9.58 12.36
N ALA A 161 1.96 9.69 11.14
CA ALA A 161 1.18 8.62 10.53
C ALA A 161 2.02 7.36 10.30
N TYR A 162 3.28 7.48 9.87
CA TYR A 162 4.18 6.32 9.78
C TYR A 162 4.54 5.73 11.14
N ASP A 163 4.58 6.54 12.20
CA ASP A 163 4.80 6.04 13.57
C ASP A 163 3.68 5.13 14.05
N VAL A 164 2.46 5.34 13.57
CA VAL A 164 1.30 4.46 13.82
C VAL A 164 1.25 3.29 12.83
N LEU A 165 1.52 3.55 11.55
CA LEU A 165 1.36 2.56 10.48
C LEU A 165 2.42 1.44 10.55
N LEU A 166 3.70 1.78 10.73
CA LEU A 166 4.78 0.80 10.62
C LEU A 166 4.75 -0.31 11.68
N PRO A 167 4.38 -0.04 12.96
CA PRO A 167 4.13 -1.12 13.93
C PRO A 167 3.05 -2.10 13.47
N ALA A 168 1.93 -1.61 12.91
CA ALA A 168 0.87 -2.48 12.40
C ALA A 168 1.34 -3.33 11.20
N VAL A 169 2.22 -2.77 10.35
CA VAL A 169 2.87 -3.53 9.27
C VAL A 169 3.77 -4.62 9.83
N ALA A 170 4.59 -4.32 10.84
CA ALA A 170 5.45 -5.31 11.49
C ALA A 170 4.64 -6.45 12.11
N ASP A 171 3.55 -6.14 12.82
CA ASP A 171 2.68 -7.13 13.43
C ASP A 171 1.98 -8.01 12.37
N ALA A 172 1.49 -7.40 11.30
CA ALA A 172 0.89 -8.13 10.18
C ALA A 172 1.90 -9.06 9.49
N VAL A 173 3.13 -8.59 9.27
CA VAL A 173 4.22 -9.42 8.73
C VAL A 173 4.54 -10.58 9.66
N ALA A 174 4.64 -10.36 10.97
CA ALA A 174 4.90 -11.41 11.95
C ALA A 174 3.77 -12.45 12.02
N ALA A 175 2.52 -12.07 11.74
CA ALA A 175 1.38 -12.98 11.67
C ALA A 175 1.37 -13.91 10.44
N THR A 176 2.23 -13.66 9.44
CA THR A 176 2.34 -14.48 8.21
C THR A 176 3.38 -15.60 8.30
N VAL A 177 4.10 -15.68 9.43
CA VAL A 177 5.24 -16.60 9.62
C VAL A 177 4.76 -17.97 10.05
#